data_AF-A0A2A3AQ87-F1
#
_entry.id   AF-A0A2A3AQ87-F1
#
_cell.length_a   1.000
_cell.length_b   1.000
_cell.length_c   1.000
_cell.angle_alpha   90.00
_cell.angle_beta   90.00
_cell.angle_gamma   90.00
#
_symmetry.space_group_name_H-M   'P 1'
#
loop_
_entity.id
_entity.type
_entity.pdbx_description
1 polymer ?
#
loop_
_entity_poly.entity_id
_entity_poly.type
_entity_poly.pdbx_seq_one_letter_code
_entity_poly.pdbx_strand_id
1 'polypeptide(L)'
;MEKVFTRIANQVAHLAGLPPTFAICVAIVVVWALSGPLFGFSDTWQLVINTGTTIITFLMVFLIQNTQNRDGAAIQAKLDELIRVSRAHNHFIGIEHLTESEVEEIRSKCEAAAKRHDSEIAEKAAKKAIAGKNGTRHAPKTAGAATKKTAAGKNASKKKAAA
;
A
#
# COMPACT_ATOMS: atom_id res chain seq x y z
N MET A 1 18.23 13.88 29.49
CA MET A 1 19.02 14.16 28.27
C MET A 1 18.37 13.60 27.00
N GLU A 2 17.89 12.35 27.02
CA GLU A 2 17.21 11.70 25.89
C GLU A 2 16.13 12.57 25.23
N LYS A 3 15.15 13.08 25.99
CA LYS A 3 14.07 13.95 25.46
C LYS A 3 14.57 15.21 24.74
N VAL A 4 15.70 15.78 25.15
CA VAL A 4 16.28 16.98 24.54
C VAL A 4 16.99 16.62 23.24
N PHE A 5 17.81 15.57 23.26
CA PHE A 5 18.44 15.02 22.06
C PHE A 5 17.39 14.64 21.02
N THR A 6 16.36 13.90 21.41
CA THR A 6 15.26 13.51 20.52
C THR A 6 14.53 14.73 19.95
N ARG A 7 14.32 15.80 20.71
CA ARG A 7 13.67 17.03 20.20
C ARG A 7 14.54 17.71 19.15
N ILE A 8 15.84 17.87 19.42
CA ILE A 8 16.79 18.46 18.49
C ILE A 8 16.91 17.60 17.24
N ALA A 9 17.08 16.28 17.39
CA ALA A 9 17.20 15.35 16.28
C ALA A 9 15.97 15.39 15.36
N ASN A 10 14.75 15.39 15.92
CA ASN A 10 13.53 15.51 15.12
C ASN A 10 13.42 16.86 14.43
N GLN A 11 13.77 17.96 15.10
CA GLN A 11 13.74 19.29 14.48
C GLN A 11 14.74 19.38 13.32
N VAL A 12 15.96 18.88 13.51
CA VAL A 12 16.99 18.85 12.47
C VAL A 12 16.57 17.94 11.31
N ALA A 13 16.06 16.73 11.59
CA ALA A 13 15.59 15.82 10.56
C ALA A 13 14.40 16.40 9.77
N HIS A 14 13.45 17.02 10.47
CA HIS A 14 12.31 17.69 9.84
C HIS A 14 12.77 18.85 8.95
N LEU A 15 13.63 19.73 9.47
CA LEU A 15 14.18 20.85 8.70
C LEU A 15 14.98 20.35 7.49
N ALA A 16 15.80 19.32 7.66
CA ALA A 16 16.59 18.74 6.58
C ALA A 16 15.72 18.14 5.45
N GLY A 17 14.51 17.66 5.77
CA GLY A 17 13.56 17.13 4.78
C GLY A 17 12.75 18.18 4.02
N LEU A 18 12.81 19.47 4.40
CA LEU A 18 12.03 20.53 3.75
C LEU A 18 12.66 20.99 2.42
N PRO A 19 11.84 21.19 1.35
CA PRO A 19 12.31 21.75 0.08
C PRO A 19 13.14 23.04 0.16
N PRO A 20 12.79 24.06 0.98
CA PRO A 20 13.61 25.27 1.11
C PRO A 20 15.02 25.00 1.67
N THR A 21 15.19 23.97 2.50
CA THR A 21 16.51 23.61 3.04
C THR A 21 17.45 23.14 1.94
N PHE A 22 16.93 22.38 0.97
CA PHE A 22 17.70 22.00 -0.21
C PHE A 22 18.18 23.24 -1.00
N ALA A 23 17.30 24.22 -1.20
CA ALA A 23 17.66 25.46 -1.88
C ALA A 23 18.76 26.25 -1.13
N ILE A 24 18.70 26.29 0.20
CA ILE A 24 19.74 26.89 1.04
C ILE A 24 21.07 26.13 0.91
N CYS A 25 21.06 24.80 0.95
CA CYS A 25 22.26 23.98 0.76
C CYS A 25 22.91 24.23 -0.60
N VAL A 26 22.10 24.30 -1.67
CA VAL A 26 22.59 24.65 -3.02
C VAL A 26 23.20 26.05 -3.05
N ALA A 27 22.54 27.03 -2.43
CA ALA A 27 23.07 28.39 -2.33
C ALA A 27 24.42 28.44 -1.60
N ILE A 28 24.59 27.69 -0.52
CA ILE A 28 25.87 27.57 0.21
C ILE A 28 26.96 27.00 -0.70
N VAL A 29 26.67 25.94 -1.46
CA VAL A 29 27.61 25.33 -2.41
C VAL A 29 27.99 26.33 -3.51
N VAL A 30 27.03 27.10 -4.03
CA VAL A 30 27.29 28.14 -5.04
C VAL A 30 28.18 29.25 -4.47
N VAL A 31 27.90 29.75 -3.26
CA VAL A 31 28.74 30.77 -2.62
C VAL A 31 30.16 30.27 -2.37
N TRP A 32 30.30 29.01 -1.94
CA TRP A 32 31.61 28.38 -1.80
C TRP A 32 32.35 28.25 -3.15
N ALA A 33 31.66 27.85 -4.22
CA ALA A 33 32.24 27.76 -5.56
C ALA A 33 32.73 29.12 -6.07
N LEU A 34 31.92 30.17 -5.86
CA LEU A 34 32.25 31.55 -6.25
C LEU A 34 33.39 32.17 -5.43
N SER A 35 33.65 31.67 -4.21
CA SER A 35 34.82 32.11 -3.44
C SER A 35 36.12 31.47 -3.93
N GLY A 36 36.06 30.36 -4.68
CA GLY A 36 37.23 29.64 -5.21
C GLY A 36 38.27 30.50 -5.93
N PRO A 37 37.89 31.39 -6.87
CA PRO A 37 38.82 32.31 -7.53
C PRO A 37 39.55 33.27 -6.59
N LEU A 38 38.92 33.71 -5.50
CA LEU A 38 39.56 34.58 -4.50
C LEU A 38 40.65 33.85 -3.72
N PHE A 39 40.51 32.53 -3.54
CA PHE A 39 41.45 31.68 -2.82
C PHE A 39 42.38 30.87 -3.74
N GLY A 40 42.37 31.15 -5.05
CA GLY A 40 43.19 30.45 -6.04
C GLY A 40 42.93 28.94 -6.09
N PHE A 41 41.72 28.50 -5.74
CA PHE A 41 41.36 27.07 -5.63
C PHE A 41 42.33 26.25 -4.75
N SER A 42 42.83 26.86 -3.67
CA SER A 42 43.79 26.25 -2.75
C SER A 42 43.33 24.93 -2.11
N ASP A 43 44.30 24.14 -1.64
CA ASP A 43 44.04 22.90 -0.90
C ASP A 43 43.19 23.15 0.36
N THR A 44 43.40 24.28 1.05
CA THR A 44 42.58 24.65 2.22
C THR A 44 41.12 24.92 1.83
N TRP A 45 40.87 25.56 0.69
CA TRP A 45 39.52 25.84 0.20
C TRP A 45 38.75 24.54 -0.13
N GLN A 46 39.44 23.55 -0.73
CA GLN A 46 38.87 22.22 -0.98
C GLN A 46 38.68 21.42 0.32
N LEU A 47 39.65 21.48 1.23
CA LEU A 47 39.60 20.78 2.51
C LEU A 47 38.39 21.21 3.34
N VAL A 48 38.07 22.50 3.38
CA VAL A 48 36.93 23.02 4.17
C VAL A 48 35.61 22.38 3.75
N ILE A 49 35.29 22.30 2.45
CA ILE A 49 34.01 21.70 2.02
C ILE A 49 34.00 20.19 2.20
N ASN A 50 35.13 19.52 1.95
CA ASN A 50 35.22 18.08 2.04
C ASN A 50 35.09 17.62 3.50
N THR A 51 35.88 18.22 4.39
CA THR A 51 35.82 17.95 5.83
C THR A 51 34.48 18.35 6.42
N GLY A 52 33.94 19.52 6.07
CA GLY A 52 32.65 19.99 6.57
C GLY A 52 31.50 19.05 6.17
N THR A 53 31.40 18.71 4.89
CA THR A 53 30.34 17.83 4.38
C THR A 53 30.47 16.43 4.97
N THR A 54 31.68 15.92 5.15
CA THR A 54 31.91 14.61 5.78
C THR A 54 31.40 14.57 7.22
N ILE A 55 31.74 15.59 8.03
CA ILE A 55 31.26 15.70 9.42
C ILE A 55 29.73 15.80 9.45
N ILE A 56 29.15 16.68 8.63
CA ILE A 56 27.69 16.86 8.56
C ILE A 56 27.01 15.56 8.16
N THR A 57 27.52 14.87 7.13
CA THR A 57 26.96 13.60 6.66
C THR A 57 27.05 12.53 7.74
N PHE A 58 28.19 12.42 8.43
CA PHE A 58 28.37 11.47 9.52
C PHE A 58 27.36 11.72 10.66
N LEU A 59 27.20 12.98 11.08
CA LEU A 59 26.18 13.36 12.06
C LEU A 59 24.77 13.07 11.54
N MET A 60 24.50 13.37 10.27
CA MET A 60 23.20 13.16 9.65
C MET A 60 22.82 11.67 9.62
N VAL A 61 23.76 10.77 9.37
CA VAL A 61 23.52 9.32 9.43
C VAL A 61 22.99 8.92 10.80
N PHE A 62 23.61 9.38 11.90
CA PHE A 62 23.11 9.10 13.25
C PHE A 62 21.75 9.74 13.53
N LEU A 63 21.52 10.97 13.07
CA LEU A 63 20.24 11.66 13.26
C LEU A 63 19.10 10.96 12.51
N ILE A 64 19.34 10.55 11.27
CA ILE A 64 18.40 9.78 10.45
C ILE A 64 18.12 8.44 11.13
N GLN A 65 19.16 7.69 11.51
CA GLN A 65 19.00 6.39 12.17
C GLN A 65 18.20 6.50 13.47
N ASN A 66 18.46 7.50 14.31
CA ASN A 66 17.70 7.71 15.55
C ASN A 66 16.22 8.04 15.28
N THR A 67 15.94 8.89 14.29
CA THR A 67 14.58 9.25 13.92
C THR A 67 13.84 8.05 13.31
N GLN A 68 14.49 7.33 12.39
CA GLN A 68 13.95 6.12 11.76
C GLN A 68 13.69 5.00 12.76
N ASN A 69 14.62 4.74 13.69
CA ASN A 69 14.45 3.71 14.73
C ASN A 69 13.22 4.01 15.62
N ARG A 70 13.05 5.27 16.02
CA ARG A 70 11.92 5.68 16.85
C ARG A 70 10.59 5.65 16.09
N ASP A 71 10.58 6.12 14.85
CA ASP A 71 9.37 6.13 14.02
C ASP A 71 8.95 4.70 13.65
N GLY A 72 9.91 3.79 13.44
CA GLY A 72 9.68 2.35 13.27
C GLY A 72 8.96 1.73 14.48
N ALA A 73 9.47 1.95 15.70
CA ALA A 73 8.82 1.48 16.92
C ALA A 73 7.42 2.08 17.12
N ALA A 74 7.22 3.35 16.76
CA ALA A 74 5.90 3.99 16.85
C ALA A 74 4.89 3.42 15.83
N ILE A 75 5.35 3.04 14.63
CA ILE A 75 4.52 2.37 13.62
C ILE A 75 4.12 0.97 14.12
N GLN A 76 5.07 0.20 14.65
CA GLN A 76 4.80 -1.13 15.24
C GLN A 76 3.74 -1.05 16.33
N ALA A 77 3.90 -0.16 17.31
CA ALA A 77 2.92 0.01 18.39
C ALA A 77 1.51 0.40 17.88
N LYS A 78 1.41 1.21 16.82
CA LYS A 78 0.13 1.54 16.19
C LYS A 78 -0.49 0.36 15.45
N LEU A 79 0.32 -0.45 14.78
CA LEU A 79 -0.13 -1.68 14.11
C LEU A 79 -0.58 -2.73 15.12
N ASP A 80 0.15 -2.89 16.22
CA ASP A 80 -0.20 -3.80 17.31
C ASP A 80 -1.56 -3.45 17.91
N GLU A 81 -1.82 -2.17 18.14
CA GLU A 81 -3.13 -1.70 18.61
C GLU A 81 -4.25 -2.03 17.61
N LEU A 82 -4.02 -1.81 16.31
CA LEU A 82 -4.98 -2.15 15.26
C LEU A 82 -5.26 -3.66 15.18
N ILE A 83 -4.22 -4.50 15.29
CA ILE A 83 -4.36 -5.95 15.34
C ILE A 83 -5.20 -6.33 16.55
N ARG A 84 -4.87 -5.79 17.73
CA ARG A 84 -5.53 -6.08 19.01
C ARG A 84 -7.03 -5.79 18.99
N VAL A 85 -7.47 -4.72 18.34
CA VAL A 85 -8.91 -4.36 18.25
C VAL A 85 -9.62 -4.98 17.06
N SER A 86 -8.89 -5.62 16.13
CA SER A 86 -9.45 -6.28 14.97
C SER A 86 -9.73 -7.77 15.23
N ARG A 87 -10.30 -8.46 14.24
CA ARG A 87 -10.40 -9.94 14.25
C ARG A 87 -9.10 -10.64 13.79
N ALA A 88 -8.00 -9.90 13.65
CA ALA A 88 -6.71 -10.47 13.35
C ALA A 88 -6.18 -11.27 14.56
N HIS A 89 -5.41 -12.32 14.30
CA HIS A 89 -4.78 -13.08 15.37
C HIS A 89 -3.71 -12.22 16.06
N ASN A 90 -3.81 -12.06 17.38
CA ASN A 90 -2.81 -11.35 18.21
C ASN A 90 -1.38 -11.93 18.10
N HIS A 91 -1.18 -13.04 17.41
CA HIS A 91 0.13 -13.66 17.18
C HIS A 91 1.09 -12.81 16.33
N PHE A 92 0.59 -11.78 15.63
CA PHE A 92 1.42 -10.83 14.87
C PHE A 92 1.93 -9.65 15.69
N ILE A 93 1.47 -9.49 16.94
CA ILE A 93 1.90 -8.41 17.84
C ILE A 93 3.32 -8.71 18.34
N GLY A 94 4.23 -7.74 18.21
CA GLY A 94 5.62 -7.87 18.68
C GLY A 94 6.49 -8.82 17.84
N ILE A 95 6.11 -9.08 16.59
CA ILE A 95 6.85 -9.98 15.68
C ILE A 95 8.29 -9.49 15.42
N GLU A 96 8.55 -8.19 15.57
CA GLU A 96 9.86 -7.56 15.45
C GLU A 96 10.88 -7.98 16.52
N HIS A 97 10.43 -8.61 17.60
CA HIS A 97 11.29 -9.13 18.65
C HIS A 97 11.66 -10.60 18.46
N LEU A 98 11.06 -11.26 17.48
CA LEU A 98 11.35 -12.64 17.15
C LEU A 98 12.63 -12.75 16.32
N THR A 99 13.26 -13.92 16.36
CA THR A 99 14.38 -14.23 15.48
C THR A 99 13.92 -14.35 14.02
N GLU A 100 14.82 -14.13 13.08
CA GLU A 100 14.51 -14.21 11.64
C GLU A 100 13.91 -15.58 11.25
N SER A 101 14.37 -16.68 11.87
CA SER A 101 13.80 -18.01 11.70
C SER A 101 12.34 -18.13 12.17
N GLU A 102 12.00 -17.49 13.29
CA GLU A 102 10.64 -17.51 13.83
C GLU A 102 9.69 -16.65 12.98
N VAL A 103 10.16 -15.50 12.50
CA VAL A 103 9.40 -14.65 11.56
C VAL A 103 9.11 -15.41 10.26
N GLU A 104 10.09 -16.13 9.72
CA GLU A 104 9.92 -16.92 8.49
C GLU A 104 8.95 -18.09 8.70
N GLU A 105 8.94 -18.72 9.87
CA GLU A 105 7.95 -19.76 10.20
C GLU A 105 6.52 -19.21 10.18
N ILE A 106 6.30 -18.04 10.79
CA ILE A 106 5.00 -17.36 10.80
C ILE A 106 4.60 -16.99 9.37
N ARG A 107 5.53 -16.43 8.59
CA ARG A 107 5.31 -16.08 7.18
C ARG A 107 4.90 -17.31 6.36
N SER A 108 5.63 -18.42 6.48
CA SER A 108 5.35 -19.67 5.78
C SER A 108 3.95 -20.22 6.11
N LYS A 109 3.55 -20.19 7.39
CA LYS A 109 2.20 -20.56 7.82
C LYS A 109 1.13 -19.65 7.21
N CYS A 110 1.38 -18.34 7.12
CA CYS A 110 0.45 -17.39 6.50
C CYS A 110 0.30 -17.61 5.00
N GLU A 111 1.42 -17.80 4.29
CA GLU A 111 1.41 -18.09 2.85
C GLU A 111 0.70 -19.43 2.55
N ALA A 112 0.91 -20.45 3.39
CA ALA A 112 0.22 -21.72 3.27
C ALA A 112 -1.30 -21.58 3.50
N ALA A 113 -1.72 -20.79 4.50
CA ALA A 113 -3.13 -20.52 4.77
C ALA A 113 -3.80 -19.76 3.61
N ALA A 114 -3.12 -18.75 3.06
CA ALA A 114 -3.60 -17.97 1.91
C ALA A 114 -3.78 -18.86 0.67
N LYS A 115 -2.78 -19.69 0.33
CA LYS A 115 -2.87 -20.65 -0.78
C LYS A 115 -4.03 -21.63 -0.65
N ARG A 116 -4.29 -22.12 0.57
CA ARG A 116 -5.44 -23.02 0.83
C ARG A 116 -6.76 -22.30 0.55
N HIS A 117 -6.91 -21.07 1.05
CA HIS A 117 -8.11 -20.28 0.83
C HIS A 117 -8.35 -19.99 -0.67
N ASP A 118 -7.31 -19.63 -1.42
CA ASP A 118 -7.40 -19.41 -2.87
C ASP A 118 -7.80 -20.70 -3.62
N SER A 119 -7.22 -21.84 -3.24
CA SER A 119 -7.56 -23.13 -3.82
C SER A 119 -9.01 -23.55 -3.54
N GLU A 120 -9.51 -23.30 -2.33
CA GLU A 120 -10.90 -23.57 -1.98
C GLU A 120 -11.88 -22.66 -2.73
N ILE A 121 -11.55 -21.39 -2.93
CA ILE A 121 -12.34 -20.46 -3.74
C ILE A 121 -12.38 -20.93 -5.19
N ALA A 122 -11.23 -21.32 -5.75
CA ALA A 122 -11.14 -21.84 -7.12
C ALA A 122 -11.96 -23.13 -7.28
N GLU A 123 -11.90 -24.05 -6.32
CA GLU A 123 -12.67 -25.29 -6.33
C GLU A 123 -14.18 -25.03 -6.22
N LYS A 124 -14.60 -24.13 -5.32
CA LYS A 124 -16.01 -23.71 -5.18
C LYS A 124 -16.52 -23.03 -6.46
N ALA A 125 -15.70 -22.19 -7.10
CA ALA A 125 -16.01 -21.56 -8.38
C ALA A 125 -16.14 -22.59 -9.51
N ALA A 126 -15.22 -23.56 -9.59
CA ALA A 126 -15.26 -24.65 -10.56
C ALA A 126 -16.50 -25.53 -10.39
N LYS A 127 -16.82 -25.94 -9.15
CA LYS A 127 -18.03 -26.71 -8.82
C LYS A 127 -19.30 -25.95 -9.21
N LYS A 128 -19.36 -24.64 -8.98
CA LYS A 128 -20.49 -23.78 -9.38
C LYS A 128 -20.63 -23.67 -10.91
N ALA A 129 -19.51 -23.57 -11.63
CA ALA A 129 -19.51 -23.54 -13.10
C ALA A 129 -19.98 -24.87 -13.71
N ILE A 130 -19.60 -26.00 -13.11
CA ILE A 130 -20.05 -27.34 -13.54
C ILE A 130 -21.54 -27.55 -13.23
N ALA A 131 -22.01 -27.15 -12.05
CA ALA A 131 -23.42 -27.22 -11.67
C ALA A 131 -24.32 -26.37 -12.59
N GLY A 132 -23.86 -25.18 -12.97
CA GLY A 132 -24.57 -24.33 -13.95
C GLY A 132 -24.67 -24.96 -15.35
N LYS A 133 -23.69 -25.77 -15.74
CA LYS A 133 -23.65 -26.43 -17.06
C LYS A 133 -24.58 -27.66 -17.15
N ASN A 134 -24.77 -28.37 -16.04
CA ASN A 134 -25.65 -29.55 -15.97
C ASN A 134 -27.16 -29.19 -15.91
N GLY A 135 -27.52 -28.00 -15.42
CA GLY A 135 -28.92 -27.54 -15.42
C GLY A 135 -29.50 -27.22 -16.80
N THR A 136 -28.65 -27.01 -17.81
CA THR A 136 -29.06 -26.62 -19.17
C THR A 136 -29.10 -27.76 -20.19
N ARG A 137 -28.76 -29.00 -19.81
CA ARG A 137 -28.63 -30.12 -20.75
C ARG A 137 -29.72 -31.19 -20.60
N HIS A 138 -31.00 -30.80 -20.60
CA HIS A 138 -32.07 -31.75 -20.92
C HIS A 138 -33.33 -31.10 -21.50
N ALA A 139 -33.49 -31.14 -22.82
CA ALA A 139 -34.78 -31.34 -23.51
C ALA A 139 -34.54 -31.46 -25.04
N PRO A 140 -34.60 -32.65 -25.64
CA PRO A 140 -34.87 -32.75 -27.07
C PRO A 140 -36.38 -32.53 -27.27
N LYS A 141 -36.77 -31.36 -27.81
CA LYS A 141 -38.17 -31.10 -28.18
C LYS A 141 -38.52 -31.86 -29.46
N THR A 142 -39.19 -33.00 -29.31
CA THR A 142 -40.01 -33.60 -30.37
C THR A 142 -41.22 -32.70 -30.61
N ALA A 143 -41.39 -32.25 -31.85
CA ALA A 143 -42.53 -31.46 -32.28
C ALA A 143 -43.74 -32.38 -32.50
N GLY A 144 -44.86 -32.09 -31.83
CA GLY A 144 -46.12 -32.81 -31.95
C GLY A 144 -47.30 -31.86 -31.76
N ALA A 145 -48.16 -31.82 -32.77
CA ALA A 145 -49.33 -30.98 -32.97
C ALA A 145 -50.33 -30.88 -31.80
N ALA A 146 -51.08 -29.77 -31.73
CA ALA A 146 -52.54 -29.75 -31.94
C ALA A 146 -53.27 -28.59 -31.19
N THR A 147 -53.87 -27.70 -32.01
CA THR A 147 -55.25 -27.18 -31.90
C THR A 147 -55.62 -26.22 -30.76
N LYS A 148 -55.71 -24.91 -31.08
CA LYS A 148 -56.46 -23.92 -30.28
C LYS A 148 -57.79 -23.63 -30.94
N LYS A 149 -58.87 -24.06 -30.26
CA LYS A 149 -60.28 -23.82 -30.60
C LYS A 149 -60.65 -22.36 -30.28
N THR A 150 -61.37 -21.77 -31.22
CA THR A 150 -62.03 -20.45 -31.26
C THR A 150 -62.81 -20.06 -29.99
N ALA A 151 -62.70 -18.79 -29.60
CA ALA A 151 -63.68 -18.09 -28.79
C ALA A 151 -64.17 -16.84 -29.54
N ALA A 152 -65.43 -16.89 -29.94
CA ALA A 152 -66.18 -15.79 -30.52
C ALA A 152 -66.71 -14.87 -29.40
N GLY A 153 -66.98 -13.60 -29.73
CA GLY A 153 -68.02 -12.85 -29.03
C GLY A 153 -67.73 -11.37 -28.76
N LYS A 154 -68.13 -10.55 -29.74
CA LYS A 154 -68.87 -9.28 -29.59
C LYS A 154 -68.52 -8.33 -28.42
N ASN A 155 -68.17 -7.10 -28.76
CA ASN A 155 -69.18 -6.03 -28.65
C ASN A 155 -68.85 -4.79 -29.49
N ALA A 156 -69.89 -4.26 -30.10
CA ALA A 156 -69.91 -3.09 -30.96
C ALA A 156 -70.15 -1.81 -30.14
N SER A 157 -69.59 -0.69 -30.57
CA SER A 157 -70.38 0.52 -30.85
C SER A 157 -69.53 1.70 -31.33
N LYS A 158 -69.93 2.23 -32.52
CA LYS A 158 -70.13 3.64 -32.91
C LYS A 158 -68.95 4.61 -32.67
N LYS A 159 -68.55 5.47 -33.63
CA LYS A 159 -69.39 6.43 -34.38
C LYS A 159 -68.50 7.22 -35.37
N LYS A 160 -69.01 7.53 -36.59
CA LYS A 160 -68.84 8.75 -37.45
C LYS A 160 -67.40 9.26 -37.76
N ALA A 161 -67.00 9.76 -38.94
CA ALA A 161 -67.64 10.31 -40.16
C ALA A 161 -66.56 10.30 -41.28
N ALA A 162 -66.85 10.01 -42.55
CA ALA A 162 -67.03 10.97 -43.68
C ALA A 162 -66.13 12.23 -43.57
N ALA A 163 -65.28 12.59 -44.55
CA ALA A 163 -65.34 12.42 -46.01
C ALA A 163 -63.93 12.27 -46.61
#